data_AF-A0A1R2ASB8-F1
#
_entry.id   AF-A0A1R2ASB8-F1
#
_cell.length_a   1.000
_cell.length_b   1.000
_cell.length_c   1.000
_cell.angle_alpha   90.00
_cell.angle_beta   90.00
_cell.angle_gamma   90.00
#
_symmetry.space_group_name_H-M   'P 1'
#
loop_
_entity.id
_entity.type
_entity.pdbx_description
1 polymer ?
#
loop_
_entity_poly.entity_id
_entity_poly.type
_entity_poly.pdbx_seq_one_letter_code
_entity_poly.pdbx_strand_id
1 'polypeptide(L)'
;MECPICFSVYNLEKNLALKLQCSHTICKLCINISKRPDNSLICPQCSKVTSNANSIEICETIMRILIAKSEYLKLDEQESQSSGDIIFMLIRNLNNRSFEIKINRNETVNKLKDLIYKVEGIEPKSQWLLYNGYSLQDEKQLKDYCILNGHIVSLVYRSFGG
;
A
#
# COMPACT_ATOMS: atom_id res chain seq x y z
N MET A 1 -0.66 -8.29 -17.60
CA MET A 1 -0.79 -8.33 -19.08
C MET A 1 0.52 -7.84 -19.65
N GLU A 2 1.11 -8.65 -20.52
CA GLU A 2 2.48 -8.48 -21.01
C GLU A 2 2.49 -8.52 -22.53
N CYS A 3 3.50 -7.90 -23.11
CA CYS A 3 3.71 -7.95 -24.54
C CYS A 3 4.13 -9.36 -24.99
N PRO A 4 3.51 -9.94 -26.02
CA PRO A 4 3.90 -11.27 -26.52
C PRO A 4 5.28 -11.29 -27.20
N ILE A 5 5.89 -10.13 -27.46
CA ILE A 5 7.18 -10.00 -28.17
C ILE A 5 8.34 -9.75 -27.22
N CYS A 6 8.20 -8.79 -26.31
CA CYS A 6 9.28 -8.41 -25.38
C CYS A 6 9.01 -8.83 -23.93
N PHE A 7 7.87 -9.48 -23.65
CA PHE A 7 7.43 -9.89 -22.31
C PHE A 7 7.33 -8.75 -21.28
N SER A 8 7.48 -7.50 -21.70
CA SER A 8 7.38 -6.35 -20.81
C SER A 8 5.92 -6.06 -20.45
N VAL A 9 5.66 -5.77 -19.19
CA VAL A 9 4.34 -5.43 -18.65
C VAL A 9 3.83 -4.12 -19.25
N TYR A 10 2.58 -4.09 -19.71
CA TYR A 10 1.98 -2.86 -20.22
C TYR A 10 1.78 -1.82 -19.12
N ASN A 11 2.00 -0.54 -19.47
CA ASN A 11 1.80 0.58 -18.55
C ASN A 11 1.17 1.79 -19.28
N LEU A 12 0.67 2.76 -18.50
CA LEU A 12 -0.07 3.92 -19.02
C LEU A 12 0.83 5.00 -19.65
N GLU A 13 2.14 4.93 -19.50
CA GLU A 13 3.06 6.02 -19.91
C GLU A 13 4.01 5.62 -21.04
N LYS A 14 4.84 4.59 -20.79
CA LYS A 14 6.00 4.22 -21.63
C LYS A 14 5.77 2.97 -22.47
N ASN A 15 4.95 2.04 -21.98
CA ASN A 15 4.74 0.71 -22.56
C ASN A 15 3.26 0.46 -22.85
N LEU A 16 2.68 1.33 -23.69
CA LEU A 16 1.28 1.24 -24.10
C LEU A 16 1.03 0.00 -24.94
N ALA A 17 -0.13 -0.63 -24.72
CA ALA A 17 -0.64 -1.72 -25.53
C ALA A 17 -1.36 -1.15 -26.76
N LEU A 18 -0.84 -1.40 -27.95
CA LEU A 18 -1.40 -0.92 -29.21
C LEU A 18 -2.02 -2.08 -29.99
N LYS A 19 -3.24 -1.88 -30.52
CA LYS A 19 -4.01 -2.90 -31.23
C LYS A 19 -3.83 -2.76 -32.73
N LEU A 20 -3.24 -3.78 -33.35
CA LEU A 20 -3.06 -3.84 -34.80
C LEU A 20 -4.37 -4.12 -35.53
N GLN A 21 -4.41 -3.87 -36.85
CA GLN A 21 -5.56 -4.18 -37.71
C GLN A 21 -5.93 -5.67 -37.75
N CYS A 22 -4.99 -6.55 -37.40
CA CYS A 22 -5.23 -7.99 -37.22
C CYS A 22 -5.82 -8.34 -35.85
N SER A 23 -6.16 -7.36 -35.02
CA SER A 23 -6.62 -7.50 -33.62
C SER A 23 -5.59 -8.05 -32.62
N HIS A 24 -4.34 -8.31 -33.03
CA HIS A 24 -3.25 -8.59 -32.10
C HIS A 24 -2.79 -7.33 -31.39
N THR A 25 -2.37 -7.50 -30.13
CA THR A 25 -1.95 -6.38 -29.29
C THR A 25 -0.46 -6.48 -28.99
N ILE A 26 0.27 -5.39 -29.25
CA ILE A 26 1.73 -5.32 -29.15
C ILE A 26 2.13 -4.02 -28.46
N CYS A 27 3.29 -4.03 -27.81
CA CYS A 27 3.80 -2.89 -27.09
C CYS A 27 4.28 -1.74 -28.00
N LYS A 28 4.13 -0.48 -27.56
CA LYS A 28 4.60 0.71 -28.30
C LYS A 28 6.10 0.63 -28.64
N LEU A 29 6.93 0.16 -27.71
CA LEU A 29 8.37 -0.01 -27.94
C LEU A 29 8.65 -1.02 -29.05
N CYS A 30 7.92 -2.13 -29.05
CA CYS A 30 8.04 -3.22 -30.01
C CYS A 30 7.61 -2.78 -31.41
N ILE A 31 6.57 -1.95 -31.50
CA ILE A 31 6.15 -1.33 -32.75
C ILE A 31 7.24 -0.41 -33.28
N ASN A 32 7.82 0.45 -32.42
CA ASN A 32 8.90 1.34 -32.84
C ASN A 32 10.14 0.59 -33.35
N ILE A 33 10.48 -0.55 -32.74
CA ILE A 33 11.60 -1.41 -33.17
C ILE A 33 11.29 -2.13 -34.49
N SER A 34 10.05 -2.59 -34.66
CA SER A 34 9.65 -3.43 -35.80
C SER A 34 9.16 -2.62 -37.00
N LYS A 35 9.00 -1.30 -36.84
CA LYS A 35 8.53 -0.38 -37.87
C LYS A 35 9.59 -0.22 -38.95
N ARG A 36 9.17 -0.39 -40.21
CA ARG A 36 10.01 -0.19 -41.39
C ARG A 36 10.11 1.31 -41.75
N PRO A 37 11.13 1.71 -42.54
CA PRO A 37 11.31 3.10 -42.95
C PRO A 37 10.14 3.67 -43.76
N ASP A 38 9.33 2.82 -44.39
CA ASP A 38 8.10 3.17 -45.11
C ASP A 38 6.87 3.31 -44.18
N ASN A 39 7.07 3.33 -42.86
CA ASN A 39 6.03 3.29 -41.83
C ASN A 39 5.12 2.05 -41.85
N SER A 40 5.46 1.02 -42.61
CA SER A 40 4.74 -0.26 -42.57
C SER A 40 5.21 -1.12 -41.39
N LEU A 41 4.32 -2.01 -40.93
CA LEU A 41 4.61 -2.96 -39.86
C LEU A 41 4.04 -4.32 -40.21
N ILE A 42 4.83 -5.38 -40.06
CA ILE A 42 4.35 -6.76 -40.14
C ILE A 42 4.02 -7.22 -38.74
N CYS A 43 2.80 -7.73 -38.54
CA CYS A 43 2.42 -8.33 -37.27
C CYS A 43 3.27 -9.59 -37.02
N PRO A 44 4.09 -9.65 -35.97
CA PRO A 44 4.90 -10.83 -35.65
C PRO A 44 4.07 -12.07 -35.25
N GLN A 45 2.79 -11.89 -34.90
CA GLN A 45 1.92 -13.00 -34.47
C GLN A 45 1.17 -13.68 -35.64
N CYS A 46 0.92 -12.97 -36.74
CA CYS A 46 0.14 -13.51 -37.86
C CYS A 46 0.60 -13.06 -39.26
N SER A 47 1.77 -12.42 -39.34
CA SER A 47 2.39 -11.94 -40.58
C SER A 47 1.58 -10.93 -41.40
N LYS A 48 0.46 -10.42 -40.88
CA LYS A 48 -0.39 -9.45 -41.58
C LYS A 48 0.29 -8.08 -41.59
N VAL A 49 0.35 -7.46 -42.77
CA VAL A 49 0.93 -6.13 -42.95
C VAL A 49 -0.08 -5.06 -42.52
N THR A 50 0.40 -4.10 -41.75
CA THR A 50 -0.30 -2.86 -41.41
C THR A 50 0.41 -1.72 -42.14
N SER A 51 -0.30 -1.06 -43.05
CA SER A 51 0.28 -0.07 -43.98
C SER A 51 0.70 1.23 -43.28
N ASN A 52 0.11 1.54 -42.13
CA ASN A 52 0.43 2.74 -41.36
C ASN A 52 0.59 2.41 -39.87
N ALA A 53 1.83 2.29 -39.41
CA ALA A 53 2.15 2.04 -38.01
C ALA A 53 1.86 3.25 -37.10
N ASN A 54 1.72 4.46 -37.65
CA ASN A 54 1.45 5.66 -36.85
C ASN A 54 -0.03 5.83 -36.49
N SER A 55 -0.95 5.16 -37.21
CA SER A 55 -2.39 5.20 -36.95
C SER A 55 -2.87 3.98 -36.15
N ILE A 56 -1.97 3.30 -35.44
CA ILE A 56 -2.35 2.15 -34.60
C ILE A 56 -2.94 2.69 -33.30
N GLU A 57 -4.18 2.31 -33.03
CA GLU A 57 -4.92 2.73 -31.84
C GLU A 57 -4.45 2.01 -30.59
N ILE A 58 -4.66 2.65 -29.44
CA ILE A 58 -4.42 2.04 -28.14
C ILE A 58 -5.50 1.00 -27.88
N CYS A 59 -5.11 -0.14 -27.31
CA CYS A 59 -6.07 -1.15 -26.89
C CYS A 59 -6.88 -0.64 -25.69
N GLU A 60 -8.10 -0.17 -25.95
CA GLU A 60 -8.99 0.40 -24.93
C GLU A 60 -9.27 -0.57 -23.79
N THR A 61 -9.44 -1.87 -24.09
CA THR A 61 -9.69 -2.89 -23.06
C THR A 61 -8.52 -2.96 -22.07
N ILE A 62 -7.29 -3.00 -22.58
CA ILE A 62 -6.10 -3.05 -21.74
C ILE A 62 -5.92 -1.74 -20.98
N MET A 63 -6.19 -0.60 -21.63
CA MET A 63 -6.14 0.71 -20.99
C MET A 63 -7.13 0.80 -19.82
N ARG A 64 -8.40 0.39 -20.00
CA ARG A 64 -9.42 0.38 -18.94
C ARG A 64 -9.00 -0.50 -17.77
N ILE A 65 -8.44 -1.68 -18.03
CA ILE A 65 -7.95 -2.57 -16.96
C ILE A 65 -6.77 -1.93 -16.21
N LEU A 66 -5.84 -1.29 -16.92
CA LEU A 66 -4.69 -0.62 -16.29
C LEU A 66 -5.12 0.60 -15.46
N ILE A 67 -6.10 1.38 -15.95
CA ILE A 67 -6.70 2.49 -15.22
C ILE A 67 -7.39 1.98 -13.96
N ALA A 68 -8.28 0.99 -14.08
CA ALA A 68 -8.98 0.40 -12.93
C ALA A 68 -8.00 -0.19 -11.91
N LYS A 69 -6.91 -0.83 -12.37
CA LYS A 69 -5.84 -1.30 -11.49
C LYS A 69 -5.10 -0.15 -10.82
N SER A 70 -4.85 0.96 -11.52
CA SER A 70 -4.22 2.15 -10.94
C SER A 70 -5.12 2.87 -9.93
N GLU A 71 -6.44 2.89 -10.16
CA GLU A 71 -7.43 3.44 -9.23
C GLU A 71 -7.57 2.55 -8.00
N TYR A 72 -7.59 1.22 -8.19
CA TYR A 72 -7.56 0.25 -7.10
C TYR A 72 -6.28 0.36 -6.25
N LEU A 73 -5.11 0.49 -6.89
CA LEU A 73 -3.84 0.69 -6.16
C LEU A 73 -3.77 2.04 -5.45
N LYS A 74 -4.41 3.09 -6.00
CA LYS A 74 -4.55 4.38 -5.30
C LYS A 74 -5.46 4.29 -4.07
N LEU A 75 -6.42 3.34 -4.04
CA LEU A 75 -7.21 3.08 -2.83
C LEU A 75 -6.34 2.45 -1.73
N ASP A 76 -5.38 1.59 -2.08
CA ASP A 76 -4.42 1.01 -1.10
C ASP A 76 -3.36 2.02 -0.63
N GLU A 77 -2.93 2.97 -1.47
CA GLU A 77 -1.94 4.00 -1.10
C GLU A 77 -2.54 5.28 -0.49
N GLN A 78 -3.87 5.42 -0.48
CA GLN A 78 -4.59 6.50 0.21
C GLN A 78 -5.27 6.07 1.52
N GLU A 79 -4.91 4.93 2.11
CA GLU A 79 -5.08 4.66 3.56
C GLU A 79 -4.01 5.41 4.38
N SER A 80 -3.90 6.71 4.14
CA SER A 80 -3.25 7.66 5.02
C SER A 80 -4.27 8.76 5.28
N GLN A 81 -4.98 8.64 6.39
CA GLN A 81 -6.01 9.55 6.92
C GLN A 81 -7.43 9.38 6.36
N SER A 82 -8.12 8.29 6.72
CA SER A 82 -9.47 8.41 7.32
C SER A 82 -10.00 7.10 7.93
N SER A 83 -10.28 7.15 9.23
CA SER A 83 -11.33 6.40 9.95
C SER A 83 -11.30 4.86 10.07
N GLY A 84 -10.44 4.12 9.35
CA GLY A 84 -10.33 2.65 9.47
C GLY A 84 -9.37 2.13 10.54
N ASP A 85 -8.34 2.91 10.90
CA ASP A 85 -7.24 2.43 11.76
C ASP A 85 -7.42 2.73 13.26
N ILE A 86 -8.59 3.21 13.66
CA ILE A 86 -8.88 3.42 15.07
C ILE A 86 -9.11 2.06 15.72
N ILE A 87 -8.18 1.68 16.59
CA ILE A 87 -8.29 0.48 17.40
C ILE A 87 -8.65 0.87 18.84
N PHE A 88 -9.39 0.00 19.51
CA PHE A 88 -9.54 0.03 20.96
C PHE A 88 -8.57 -0.99 21.53
N MET A 89 -7.67 -0.55 22.40
CA MET A 89 -6.71 -1.43 23.06
C MET A 89 -6.91 -1.40 24.56
N LEU A 90 -6.73 -2.55 25.20
CA LEU A 90 -6.86 -2.71 26.64
C LEU A 90 -5.50 -2.52 27.29
N ILE A 91 -5.39 -1.53 28.18
CA ILE A 91 -4.19 -1.34 29.01
C ILE A 91 -4.44 -1.98 30.37
N ARG A 92 -3.62 -2.95 30.76
CA ARG A 92 -3.70 -3.63 32.05
C ARG A 92 -2.59 -3.16 32.98
N ASN A 93 -2.96 -2.60 34.12
CA ASN A 93 -2.03 -2.17 35.17
C ASN A 93 -1.58 -3.34 36.06
N LEU A 94 -0.54 -3.10 36.85
CA LEU A 94 -0.04 -4.02 37.88
C LEU A 94 -1.11 -4.48 38.90
N ASN A 95 -2.15 -3.67 39.11
CA ASN A 95 -3.26 -3.97 40.01
C ASN A 95 -4.37 -4.84 39.36
N ASN A 96 -4.09 -5.46 38.20
CA ASN A 96 -5.08 -6.19 37.37
C ASN A 96 -6.29 -5.37 36.90
N ARG A 97 -6.27 -4.04 37.08
CA ARG A 97 -7.26 -3.13 36.49
C ARG A 97 -6.94 -2.95 35.01
N SER A 98 -7.97 -3.03 34.16
CA SER A 98 -7.84 -2.81 32.72
C SER A 98 -8.71 -1.64 32.29
N PHE A 99 -8.22 -0.79 31.39
CA PHE A 99 -8.96 0.30 30.79
C PHE A 99 -8.76 0.35 29.28
N GLU A 100 -9.74 0.87 28.57
CA GLU A 100 -9.70 0.98 27.11
C GLU A 100 -9.12 2.31 26.65
N ILE A 101 -8.20 2.26 25.70
CA ILE A 101 -7.65 3.42 25.01
C ILE A 101 -8.04 3.36 23.53
N LYS A 102 -8.61 4.45 23.05
CA LYS A 102 -8.90 4.68 21.63
C LYS A 102 -7.70 5.38 20.98
N ILE A 103 -7.00 4.70 20.08
CA ILE A 103 -5.84 5.24 19.38
C ILE A 103 -5.81 4.74 17.93
N ASN A 104 -5.15 5.48 17.04
CA ASN A 104 -4.95 5.05 15.67
C ASN A 104 -3.69 4.16 15.57
N ARG A 105 -3.79 3.03 14.86
CA ARG A 105 -2.71 2.05 14.70
C ARG A 105 -1.44 2.64 14.05
N ASN A 106 -1.57 3.70 13.26
CA ASN A 106 -0.44 4.41 12.65
C ASN A 106 0.29 5.36 13.60
N GLU A 107 -0.23 5.57 14.81
CA GLU A 107 0.40 6.43 15.80
C GLU A 107 1.55 5.74 16.51
N THR A 108 2.42 6.56 17.12
CA THR A 108 3.60 6.09 17.86
C THR A 108 3.25 5.65 19.27
N VAL A 109 4.10 4.80 19.84
CA VAL A 109 4.00 4.38 21.25
C VAL A 109 4.09 5.59 22.19
N ASN A 110 4.84 6.63 21.83
CA ASN A 110 4.89 7.87 22.62
C ASN A 110 3.50 8.51 22.79
N LYS A 111 2.69 8.59 21.71
CA LYS A 111 1.32 9.10 21.79
C LYS A 111 0.41 8.24 22.66
N LEU A 112 0.62 6.92 22.66
CA LEU A 112 -0.10 6.02 23.57
C LEU A 112 0.20 6.34 25.04
N LYS A 113 1.47 6.60 25.37
CA LYS A 113 1.87 6.98 26.74
C LYS A 113 1.25 8.30 27.18
N ASP A 114 1.14 9.28 26.29
CA ASP A 114 0.46 10.55 26.56
C ASP A 114 -1.04 10.35 26.86
N LEU A 115 -1.70 9.44 26.15
CA LEU A 115 -3.11 9.09 26.42
C LEU A 115 -3.26 8.39 27.77
N ILE A 116 -2.34 7.48 28.11
CA ILE A 116 -2.32 6.81 29.41
C ILE A 116 -2.10 7.82 30.54
N TYR A 117 -1.21 8.82 30.35
CA TYR A 117 -1.01 9.89 31.33
C TYR A 117 -2.29 10.69 31.59
N LYS A 118 -3.09 10.96 30.55
CA LYS A 118 -4.37 11.67 30.70
C LYS A 118 -5.41 10.88 31.49
N VAL A 119 -5.32 9.55 31.51
CA VAL A 119 -6.28 8.66 32.21
C VAL A 119 -5.80 8.30 33.62
N GLU A 120 -4.55 7.86 33.75
CA GLU A 120 -3.99 7.34 35.02
C GLU A 120 -3.11 8.36 35.76
N GLY A 121 -2.70 9.46 35.13
CA GLY A 121 -1.83 10.47 35.74
C GLY A 121 -0.37 10.06 35.90
N ILE A 122 0.07 8.96 35.29
CA ILE A 122 1.45 8.46 35.38
C ILE A 122 2.31 9.11 34.29
N GLU A 123 3.37 9.80 34.67
CA GLU A 123 4.30 10.45 33.72
C GLU A 123 4.79 9.49 32.62
N PRO A 124 4.77 9.87 31.32
CA PRO A 124 5.15 9.02 30.19
C PRO A 124 6.52 8.34 30.33
N LYS A 125 7.48 9.03 30.96
CA LYS A 125 8.85 8.51 31.20
C LYS A 125 8.89 7.38 32.22
N SER A 126 7.92 7.34 33.14
CA SER A 126 7.78 6.32 34.17
C SER A 126 6.91 5.13 33.72
N GLN A 127 6.36 5.19 32.50
CA GLN A 127 5.55 4.14 31.92
C GLN A 127 6.40 3.17 31.11
N TRP A 128 6.31 1.88 31.45
CA TRP A 128 6.80 0.77 30.65
C TRP A 128 5.63 -0.04 30.12
N LEU A 129 5.50 -0.04 28.79
CA LEU A 129 4.46 -0.78 28.08
C LEU A 129 5.04 -2.09 27.55
N LEU A 130 4.40 -3.21 27.89
CA LEU A 130 4.80 -4.54 27.43
C LEU A 130 3.68 -5.21 26.65
N TYR A 131 4.05 -5.82 25.54
CA TYR A 131 3.15 -6.59 24.68
C TYR A 131 3.83 -7.89 24.26
N ASN A 132 3.17 -9.03 24.48
CA ASN A 132 3.73 -10.37 24.26
C ASN A 132 5.13 -10.59 24.88
N GLY A 133 5.39 -9.96 26.03
CA GLY A 133 6.69 -10.03 26.71
C GLY A 133 7.77 -9.09 26.17
N TYR A 134 7.49 -8.32 25.11
CA TYR A 134 8.41 -7.33 24.55
C TYR A 134 8.06 -5.91 25.03
N SER A 135 9.09 -5.13 25.37
CA SER A 135 8.94 -3.72 25.69
C SER A 135 8.70 -2.91 24.43
N LEU A 136 7.69 -2.03 24.45
CA LEU A 136 7.37 -1.14 23.34
C LEU A 136 8.32 0.07 23.35
N GLN A 137 8.90 0.35 22.20
CA GLN A 137 9.79 1.51 21.96
C GLN A 137 9.00 2.73 21.49
N ASP A 138 9.32 3.90 22.05
CA ASP A 138 8.59 5.16 21.85
C ASP A 138 8.58 5.67 20.40
N GLU A 139 9.66 5.39 19.65
CA GLU A 139 9.84 5.82 18.26
C GLU A 139 9.09 4.93 17.24
N LYS A 140 8.65 3.73 17.66
CA LYS A 140 7.96 2.78 16.77
C LYS A 140 6.45 3.02 16.75
N GLN A 141 5.82 2.64 15.64
CA GLN A 141 4.38 2.73 15.48
C GLN A 141 3.69 1.50 16.07
N LEU A 142 2.44 1.65 16.52
CA LEU A 142 1.65 0.53 17.05
C LEU A 142 1.45 -0.57 15.98
N LYS A 143 1.40 -0.17 14.69
CA LYS A 143 1.28 -1.11 13.57
C LYS A 143 2.45 -2.07 13.45
N ASP A 144 3.66 -1.64 13.83
CA ASP A 144 4.89 -2.43 13.73
C ASP A 144 4.86 -3.62 14.70
N TYR A 145 4.14 -3.47 15.82
CA TYR A 145 3.93 -4.51 16.81
C TYR A 145 2.71 -5.41 16.54
N CYS A 146 2.00 -5.18 15.42
CA CYS A 146 0.79 -5.91 15.06
C CYS A 146 -0.26 -5.91 16.20
N ILE A 147 -0.39 -4.80 16.92
CA ILE A 147 -1.43 -4.63 17.95
C ILE A 147 -2.78 -4.44 17.24
N LEU A 148 -3.75 -5.29 17.56
CA LEU A 148 -5.10 -5.28 16.99
C LEU A 148 -6.13 -4.80 18.01
N ASN A 149 -7.35 -4.56 17.52
CA ASN A 149 -8.49 -4.20 18.36
C ASN A 149 -8.77 -5.28 19.41
N GLY A 150 -8.93 -4.87 20.67
CA GLY A 150 -9.17 -5.75 21.82
C GLY A 150 -7.93 -6.43 22.40
N HIS A 151 -6.73 -6.19 21.85
CA HIS A 151 -5.49 -6.72 22.43
C HIS A 151 -5.12 -6.02 23.74
N ILE A 152 -4.41 -6.75 24.61
CA ILE A 152 -4.02 -6.28 25.94
C ILE A 152 -2.53 -5.91 25.96
N VAL A 153 -2.23 -4.70 26.41
CA VAL A 153 -0.86 -4.21 26.70
C VAL A 153 -0.72 -4.04 28.21
N SER A 154 0.35 -4.59 28.77
CA SER A 154 0.63 -4.46 30.20
C SER A 154 1.36 -3.15 30.48
N LEU A 155 0.83 -2.35 31.41
CA LEU A 155 1.46 -1.16 31.94
C LEU A 155 2.16 -1.48 33.27
N VAL A 156 3.47 -1.27 33.28
CA VAL A 156 4.32 -1.33 34.45
C VAL A 156 4.84 0.07 34.71
N TYR A 157 4.80 0.51 35.97
CA TYR A 157 5.33 1.79 36.37
C TYR A 157 5.94 1.67 37.76
N ARG A 158 6.94 2.50 38.05
CA ARG A 158 7.50 2.63 39.38
C ARG A 158 6.89 3.87 40.01
N SER A 159 6.00 3.68 40.98
CA SER A 159 5.59 4.78 41.85
C SER A 159 6.78 5.16 42.73
N PHE A 160 7.26 6.39 42.61
CA PHE A 160 8.13 6.97 43.63
C PHE A 160 7.26 7.29 44.85
N GLY A 161 7.20 6.35 45.80
CA GLY A 161 6.72 6.66 47.14
C GLY A 161 7.69 7.65 47.77
N GLY A 162 7.16 8.77 48.27
CA GLY A 162 7.92 9.78 49.01
C GLY A 162 8.43 9.29 50.35
#